data_AF-A0A2W4ZNT3-F1
#
_entry.id   AF-A0A2W4ZNT3-F1
#
_cell.length_a   1.000
_cell.length_b   1.000
_cell.length_c   1.000
_cell.angle_alpha   90.00
_cell.angle_beta   90.00
_cell.angle_gamma   90.00
#
_symmetry.space_group_name_H-M   'P 1'
#
loop_
_entity.id
_entity.type
_entity.pdbx_description
1 polymer ?
#
loop_
_entity_poly.entity_id
_entity_poly.type
_entity_poly.pdbx_seq_one_letter_code
_entity_poly.pdbx_strand_id
1 'polypeptide(L)'
;MTLTIENRLAQLPAKTSMPFRQLLSAGQIPEDVIHTVLDAGEITGDTSKLIGFAAGFLHLRGKGVPVHDVIRMAKAQKRRINLSWSEKRWKEEHDRLSRAEALQ
;
A
#
# COMPACT_ATOMS: atom_id res chain seq x y z
N MET A 1 -17.04 10.30 0.74
CA MET A 1 -16.43 10.89 -0.47
C MET A 1 -15.13 10.16 -0.73
N THR A 2 -15.05 9.35 -1.79
CA THR A 2 -13.79 8.71 -2.19
C THR A 2 -12.90 9.80 -2.76
N LEU A 3 -11.81 10.16 -2.08
CA LEU A 3 -10.83 11.08 -2.63
C LEU A 3 -10.24 10.46 -3.89
N THR A 4 -10.28 11.20 -5.01
CA THR A 4 -9.62 10.79 -6.25
C THR A 4 -8.13 10.58 -6.01
N ILE A 5 -7.46 9.72 -6.80
CA ILE A 5 -5.99 9.55 -6.71
C ILE A 5 -5.28 10.89 -6.77
N GLU A 6 -5.71 11.76 -7.69
CA GLU A 6 -5.07 13.05 -7.88
C GLU A 6 -5.16 13.93 -6.62
N ASN A 7 -6.31 13.93 -5.93
CA ASN A 7 -6.46 14.65 -4.67
C ASN A 7 -5.54 14.10 -3.58
N ARG A 8 -5.32 12.78 -3.53
CA ARG A 8 -4.41 12.16 -2.56
C ARG A 8 -2.95 12.44 -2.90
N LEU A 9 -2.59 12.38 -4.18
CA LEU A 9 -1.23 12.70 -4.65
C LEU A 9 -0.89 14.19 -4.44
N ALA A 10 -1.87 15.09 -4.57
CA ALA A 10 -1.69 16.51 -4.32
C ALA A 10 -1.33 16.84 -2.86
N GLN A 11 -1.65 15.96 -1.91
CA GLN A 11 -1.29 16.11 -0.50
C GLN A 11 0.14 15.67 -0.18
N LEU A 12 0.81 14.98 -1.12
CA LEU A 12 2.19 14.53 -0.95
C LEU A 12 3.20 15.57 -1.47
N PRO A 13 4.43 15.58 -0.93
CA PRO A 13 5.52 16.35 -1.51
C PRO A 13 5.70 16.03 -3.00
N ALA A 14 6.00 17.04 -3.82
CA ALA A 14 6.15 16.88 -5.28
C ALA A 14 7.13 15.76 -5.68
N LYS A 15 8.22 15.59 -4.91
CA LYS A 15 9.21 14.51 -5.11
C LYS A 15 8.62 13.09 -4.98
N THR A 16 7.54 12.94 -4.22
CA THR A 16 6.83 11.67 -4.03
C THR A 16 5.68 11.53 -5.03
N SER A 17 4.90 12.59 -5.25
CA SER A 17 3.71 12.53 -6.13
C SER A 17 4.02 12.51 -7.61
N MET A 18 5.05 13.23 -8.08
CA MET A 18 5.40 13.30 -9.50
C MET A 18 5.74 11.93 -10.11
N PRO A 19 6.58 11.09 -9.46
CA PRO A 19 6.83 9.74 -9.96
C PRO A 19 5.56 8.90 -10.08
N PHE A 20 4.65 8.95 -9.11
CA PHE A 20 3.38 8.21 -9.21
C PHE A 20 2.51 8.69 -10.38
N ARG A 21 2.42 10.00 -10.60
CA ARG A 21 1.69 10.55 -11.76
C ARG A 21 2.30 10.08 -13.08
N GLN A 22 3.63 10.14 -13.20
CA GLN A 22 4.33 9.72 -14.42
C GLN A 22 4.14 8.23 -14.70
N LEU A 23 4.35 7.38 -13.69
CA LEU A 23 4.17 5.93 -13.80
C LEU A 23 2.72 5.57 -14.15
N LEU A 24 1.74 6.26 -13.58
CA LEU A 24 0.32 6.07 -13.90
C LEU A 24 0.02 6.46 -15.35
N SER A 25 0.48 7.65 -15.78
CA SER A 25 0.27 8.12 -17.16
C SER A 25 0.95 7.22 -18.20
N ALA A 26 2.04 6.56 -17.83
CA ALA A 26 2.76 5.62 -18.69
C ALA A 26 2.15 4.21 -18.67
N GLY A 27 1.10 3.95 -17.86
CA GLY A 27 0.51 2.63 -17.69
C GLY A 27 1.43 1.60 -17.01
N GLN A 28 2.51 2.05 -16.38
CA GLN A 28 3.51 1.19 -15.74
C GLN A 28 3.08 0.74 -14.34
N ILE A 29 2.19 1.51 -13.71
CA ILE A 29 1.58 1.18 -12.44
C ILE A 29 0.07 1.37 -12.55
N PRO A 30 -0.74 0.36 -12.17
CA PRO A 30 -2.18 0.51 -12.19
C PRO A 30 -2.67 1.34 -10.99
N GLU A 31 -3.85 1.93 -11.14
CA GLU A 31 -4.46 2.83 -10.15
C GLU A 31 -4.74 2.13 -8.80
N ASP A 32 -5.15 0.86 -8.81
CA ASP A 32 -5.35 0.06 -7.59
C ASP A 32 -4.05 -0.06 -6.76
N VAL A 33 -2.90 -0.15 -7.43
CA VAL A 33 -1.59 -0.22 -6.76
C VAL A 33 -1.28 1.11 -6.07
N ILE A 34 -1.52 2.24 -6.74
CA ILE A 34 -1.30 3.56 -6.14
C ILE A 34 -2.18 3.74 -4.92
N HIS A 35 -3.47 3.38 -4.99
CA HIS A 35 -4.37 3.45 -3.84
C HIS A 35 -3.84 2.67 -2.64
N THR A 36 -3.36 1.46 -2.88
CA THR A 36 -2.78 0.57 -1.86
C THR A 36 -1.53 1.18 -1.22
N VAL A 37 -0.63 1.73 -2.03
CA VAL A 37 0.61 2.36 -1.57
C VAL A 37 0.31 3.60 -0.74
N LEU A 38 -0.67 4.41 -1.16
CA LEU A 38 -1.10 5.58 -0.41
C LEU A 38 -1.75 5.20 0.93
N ASP A 39 -2.56 4.13 0.95
CA ASP A 39 -3.11 3.59 2.20
C ASP A 39 -2.00 3.10 3.15
N ALA A 40 -0.96 2.47 2.61
CA ALA A 40 0.21 2.07 3.38
C ALA A 40 0.95 3.29 3.98
N GLY A 41 1.03 4.39 3.23
CA GLY A 41 1.59 5.66 3.71
C GLY A 41 0.78 6.27 4.85
N GLU A 42 -0.54 6.24 4.76
CA GLU A 42 -1.45 6.71 5.82
C GLU A 42 -1.29 5.89 7.10
N ILE A 43 -1.22 4.56 6.99
CA ILE A 43 -1.06 3.66 8.16
C ILE A 43 0.29 3.88 8.84
N THR A 44 1.36 4.08 8.07
CA THR A 44 2.73 4.15 8.59
C THR A 44 3.15 5.57 8.99
N GLY A 45 2.48 6.59 8.44
CA GLY A 45 2.89 7.98 8.55
C GLY A 45 4.18 8.32 7.79
N ASP A 46 4.70 7.40 6.97
CA ASP A 46 5.97 7.55 6.25
C ASP A 46 5.73 7.64 4.74
N THR A 47 5.67 8.88 4.24
CA THR A 47 5.48 9.16 2.81
C THR A 47 6.79 9.11 2.01
N SER A 48 7.94 9.03 2.69
CA SER A 48 9.27 9.06 2.04
C SER A 48 9.63 7.74 1.38
N LYS A 49 9.13 6.62 1.92
CA LYS A 49 9.41 5.26 1.44
C LYS A 49 8.42 4.76 0.40
N LEU A 50 7.38 5.52 0.07
CA LEU A 50 6.27 5.05 -0.77
C LEU A 50 6.70 4.60 -2.16
N ILE A 51 7.61 5.33 -2.81
CA ILE A 51 8.10 4.95 -4.14
C ILE A 51 8.86 3.62 -4.09
N GLY A 52 9.77 3.46 -3.13
CA GLY A 52 10.51 2.20 -2.93
C GLY A 52 9.58 1.05 -2.55
N PHE A 53 8.58 1.33 -1.71
CA PHE A 53 7.56 0.35 -1.35
C PHE A 53 6.72 -0.07 -2.56
N ALA A 54 6.35 0.84 -3.46
CA ALA A 54 5.57 0.50 -4.66
C ALA A 54 6.27 -0.57 -5.52
N ALA A 55 7.59 -0.44 -5.72
CA ALA A 55 8.38 -1.45 -6.43
C ALA A 55 8.37 -2.81 -5.70
N GLY A 56 8.59 -2.80 -4.38
CA GLY A 56 8.53 -4.01 -3.56
C GLY A 56 7.15 -4.67 -3.56
N PHE A 57 6.09 -3.87 -3.51
CA PHE A 57 4.71 -4.34 -3.56
C PHE A 57 4.38 -4.99 -4.91
N LEU A 58 4.76 -4.38 -6.03
CA LEU A 58 4.56 -4.99 -7.36
C LEU A 58 5.26 -6.35 -7.46
N HIS A 59 6.49 -6.47 -6.95
CA HIS A 59 7.22 -7.73 -6.90
C HIS A 59 6.51 -8.79 -6.03
N LEU A 60 6.09 -8.42 -4.81
CA LEU A 60 5.38 -9.31 -3.89
C LEU A 60 4.01 -9.72 -4.46
N ARG A 61 3.30 -8.81 -5.12
CA ARG A 61 2.03 -9.09 -5.81
C ARG A 61 2.23 -10.12 -6.93
N GLY A 62 3.30 -9.98 -7.73
CA GLY A 62 3.66 -10.95 -8.76
C GLY A 62 3.92 -12.37 -8.23
N LYS A 63 4.25 -12.50 -6.94
CA LYS A 63 4.42 -13.79 -6.23
C LYS A 63 3.16 -14.27 -5.51
N GLY A 64 2.03 -13.58 -5.65
CA GLY A 64 0.78 -13.92 -4.96
C GLY A 64 0.80 -13.62 -3.45
N VAL A 65 1.67 -12.71 -2.99
CA VAL A 65 1.67 -12.28 -1.58
C VAL A 65 0.52 -11.29 -1.34
N PRO A 66 -0.34 -11.48 -0.33
CA PRO A 66 -1.56 -10.71 -0.12
C PRO A 66 -1.31 -9.34 0.55
N VAL A 67 -0.36 -8.57 0.02
CA VAL A 67 0.03 -7.25 0.58
C VAL A 67 -1.14 -6.26 0.59
N HIS A 68 -1.94 -6.25 -0.49
CA HIS A 68 -3.15 -5.44 -0.59
C HIS A 68 -4.12 -5.71 0.56
N ASP A 69 -4.41 -6.99 0.81
CA ASP A 69 -5.37 -7.38 1.84
C ASP A 69 -4.86 -7.05 3.24
N VAL A 70 -3.56 -7.25 3.49
CA VAL A 70 -2.95 -6.85 4.75
C VAL A 70 -3.10 -5.34 4.99
N ILE A 71 -2.84 -4.50 3.98
CA ILE A 71 -2.99 -3.05 4.10
C ILE A 71 -4.46 -2.67 4.35
N ARG A 72 -5.39 -3.25 3.59
CA ARG A 72 -6.83 -3.02 3.75
C ARG A 72 -7.31 -3.37 5.17
N MET A 73 -6.98 -4.58 5.64
CA MET A 73 -7.36 -5.05 6.98
C MET A 73 -6.66 -4.24 8.09
N ALA A 74 -5.37 -3.94 7.93
CA ALA A 74 -4.63 -3.15 8.91
C ALA A 74 -5.19 -1.72 9.03
N LYS A 75 -5.61 -1.10 7.92
CA LYS A 75 -6.28 0.20 7.92
C LYS A 75 -7.60 0.13 8.69
N ALA A 76 -8.44 -0.87 8.41
CA ALA A 76 -9.72 -1.06 9.08
C ALA A 76 -9.56 -1.27 10.60
N GLN A 77 -8.53 -2.03 11.00
CA GLN A 77 -8.23 -2.36 12.39
C GLN A 77 -7.33 -1.33 13.09
N LYS A 78 -6.97 -0.20 12.43
CA LYS A 78 -6.01 0.81 12.93
C LYS A 78 -4.70 0.21 13.43
N ARG A 79 -4.20 -0.83 12.74
CA ARG A 79 -2.97 -1.55 13.07
C ARG A 79 -1.79 -1.03 12.27
N ARG A 80 -0.63 -0.98 12.91
CA ARG A 80 0.63 -0.62 12.26
C ARG A 80 1.14 -1.78 11.40
N ILE A 81 1.75 -1.44 10.28
CA ILE A 81 2.47 -2.36 9.39
C ILE A 81 3.90 -1.88 9.19
N ASN A 82 4.78 -2.75 8.73
CA ASN A 82 6.12 -2.37 8.30
C ASN A 82 6.28 -2.70 6.81
N LEU A 83 6.55 -1.65 6.02
CA LEU A 83 6.66 -1.75 4.55
C LEU A 83 7.88 -2.58 4.09
N SER A 84 8.85 -2.80 4.97
CA SER A 84 10.08 -3.57 4.70
C SER A 84 9.97 -5.04 5.10
N TRP A 85 8.78 -5.52 5.45
CA TRP A 85 8.58 -6.94 5.79
C TRP A 85 8.94 -7.86 4.64
N SER A 86 9.51 -9.01 5.00
CA SER A 86 9.75 -10.11 4.07
C SER A 86 8.43 -10.72 3.61
N GLU A 87 8.47 -11.44 2.48
CA GLU A 87 7.33 -12.20 1.97
C GLU A 87 6.67 -13.08 3.04
N LYS A 88 7.49 -13.81 3.82
CA LYS A 88 7.00 -14.65 4.92
C LYS A 88 6.21 -13.83 5.94
N ARG A 89 6.74 -12.66 6.32
CA ARG A 89 6.13 -11.82 7.35
C ARG A 89 4.81 -11.20 6.89
N TRP A 90 4.70 -10.83 5.60
CA TRP A 90 3.43 -10.40 5.02
C TRP A 90 2.35 -11.48 5.07
N LYS A 91 2.71 -12.73 4.74
CA LYS A 91 1.80 -13.88 4.83
C LYS A 91 1.36 -14.17 6.27
N GLU A 92 2.29 -14.17 7.21
CA GLU A 92 1.96 -14.34 8.64
C GLU A 92 1.00 -13.26 9.15
N GLU A 93 1.22 -12.00 8.76
CA GLU A 93 0.35 -10.90 9.17
C GLU A 93 -1.02 -11.03 8.53
N HIS A 94 -1.09 -11.43 7.26
CA HIS A 94 -2.35 -11.72 6.59
C HIS A 94 -3.18 -12.76 7.36
N ASP A 95 -2.56 -13.88 7.75
CA ASP A 95 -3.25 -14.93 8.49
C ASP A 95 -3.72 -14.45 9.87
N ARG A 96 -2.91 -13.61 10.53
CA ARG A 96 -3.24 -13.02 11.83
C ARG A 96 -4.43 -12.06 11.72
N LEU A 97 -4.46 -11.21 10.70
CA LEU A 97 -5.54 -10.26 10.47
C LEU A 97 -6.81 -10.97 10.03
N SER A 98 -6.71 -11.95 9.13
CA SER A 98 -7.84 -12.75 8.65
C SER A 98 -8.52 -13.52 9.80
N ARG A 99 -7.75 -14.13 10.69
CA ARG A 99 -8.30 -14.78 11.90
C ARG A 99 -8.99 -13.79 12.82
N ALA A 100 -8.47 -12.57 12.94
CA ALA A 100 -9.11 -11.55 13.77
C ALA A 100 -10.44 -11.07 13.17
N GLU A 101 -10.54 -10.96 11.84
CA GLU A 101 -11.81 -10.62 11.16
C GLU A 101 -12.84 -11.74 11.28
N ALA A 102 -12.44 -13.00 11.18
CA ALA A 102 -13.35 -14.14 11.29
C ALA A 102 -13.94 -14.36 12.69
N LEU A 103 -13.42 -13.66 13.71
CA LEU A 103 -13.88 -13.73 15.10
C LEU A 103 -14.77 -12.54 15.50
N GLN A 104 -15.00 -11.58 14.59
CA GLN A 104 -15.91 -10.44 14.77
C GLN A 104 -17.30 -10.74 14.24
#